data_AF-A0A537UWI2-F1
#
_entry.id   AF-A0A537UWI2-F1
#
_cell.length_a   1.000
_cell.length_b   1.000
_cell.length_c   1.000
_cell.angle_alpha   90.00
_cell.angle_beta   90.00
_cell.angle_gamma   90.00
#
_symmetry.space_group_name_H-M   'P 1'
#
loop_
_entity.id
_entity.type
_entity.pdbx_description
1 polymer ?
#
loop_
_entity_poly.entity_id
_entity_poly.type
_entity_poly.pdbx_seq_one_letter_code
_entity_poly.pdbx_strand_id
1 'polypeptide(L)'
;MESLAVFFSARGRLAPRAFAAGAAVVYGTAFLSFLLISPPVMLRVGLAPFALAQAIALWCWFCLHAKRLRDVDRRIGVAAAIAVLYALAVILFLLLVALIVPFGDVEQTARADDVLALPLLIATLTAETGIFAYVATAILALVVAPMPMAIGFSIWAATRPAATSSARS
;
A
#
# COMPACT_ATOMS: atom_id res chain seq x y z
N MET A 1 -17.00 -7.21 -18.08
CA MET A 1 -17.41 -6.51 -16.85
C MET A 1 -17.15 -7.32 -15.58
N GLU A 2 -17.16 -8.66 -15.64
CA GLU A 2 -16.90 -9.53 -14.48
C GLU A 2 -15.49 -9.39 -13.87
N SER A 3 -14.47 -9.10 -14.70
CA SER A 3 -13.08 -8.92 -14.26
C SER A 3 -12.88 -7.68 -13.37
N LEU A 4 -13.55 -6.57 -13.65
CA LEU A 4 -13.49 -5.37 -12.80
C LEU A 4 -14.20 -5.59 -11.46
N ALA A 5 -15.28 -6.37 -11.45
CA ALA A 5 -15.97 -6.74 -10.22
C ALA A 5 -15.05 -7.53 -9.27
N VAL A 6 -14.01 -8.22 -9.79
CA VAL A 6 -13.00 -8.90 -8.96
C VAL A 6 -12.30 -7.91 -8.02
N PHE A 7 -11.94 -6.73 -8.52
CA PHE A 7 -11.16 -5.72 -7.80
C PHE A 7 -12.01 -4.66 -7.10
N PHE A 8 -13.15 -4.28 -7.66
CA PHE A 8 -13.94 -3.13 -7.17
C PHE A 8 -15.18 -3.50 -6.36
N SER A 9 -15.53 -4.78 -6.27
CA SER A 9 -16.61 -5.25 -5.41
C SER A 9 -16.04 -6.10 -4.29
N ALA A 10 -16.43 -5.82 -3.05
CA ALA A 10 -16.06 -6.66 -1.92
C ALA A 10 -16.96 -7.89 -1.78
N ARG A 11 -17.93 -8.15 -2.67
CA ARG A 11 -18.88 -9.28 -2.56
C ARG A 11 -18.43 -10.52 -3.32
N GLY A 12 -18.81 -11.69 -2.82
CA GLY A 12 -18.51 -12.98 -3.45
C GLY A 12 -17.39 -13.78 -2.77
N ARG A 13 -16.99 -14.87 -3.42
CA ARG A 13 -15.91 -15.78 -3.00
C ARG A 13 -14.82 -15.77 -4.07
N LEU A 14 -13.57 -16.03 -3.69
CA LEU A 14 -12.44 -16.03 -4.61
C LEU A 14 -11.50 -17.19 -4.32
N ALA A 15 -11.27 -18.01 -5.35
CA ALA A 15 -10.39 -19.17 -5.27
C ALA A 15 -8.92 -18.77 -5.05
N PRO A 16 -8.09 -19.63 -4.44
CA PRO A 16 -6.70 -19.31 -4.08
C PRO A 16 -5.83 -18.78 -5.24
N ARG A 17 -5.90 -19.42 -6.42
CA ARG A 17 -5.11 -19.04 -7.60
C ARG A 17 -5.49 -17.66 -8.13
N ALA A 18 -6.78 -17.39 -8.25
CA ALA A 18 -7.29 -16.10 -8.71
C ALA A 18 -6.97 -14.98 -7.70
N PHE A 19 -7.02 -15.29 -6.40
CA PHE A 19 -6.59 -14.39 -5.35
C PHE A 19 -5.08 -14.06 -5.45
N ALA A 20 -4.21 -15.06 -5.62
CA ALA A 20 -2.77 -14.84 -5.73
C ALA A 20 -2.41 -13.96 -6.93
N ALA A 21 -3.01 -14.22 -8.10
CA ALA A 21 -2.84 -13.38 -9.29
C ALA A 21 -3.32 -11.94 -9.06
N GLY A 22 -4.51 -11.77 -8.46
CA GLY A 22 -5.04 -10.45 -8.13
C GLY A 22 -4.17 -9.69 -7.13
N ALA A 23 -3.68 -10.37 -6.09
CA ALA A 23 -2.79 -9.79 -5.09
C ALA A 23 -1.46 -9.34 -5.73
N ALA A 24 -0.89 -10.15 -6.63
CA ALA A 24 0.32 -9.80 -7.36
C ALA A 24 0.13 -8.52 -8.22
N VAL A 25 -1.02 -8.40 -8.89
CA VAL A 25 -1.37 -7.18 -9.66
C VAL A 25 -1.50 -5.97 -8.75
N VAL A 26 -2.17 -6.10 -7.59
CA VAL A 26 -2.34 -5.01 -6.63
C VAL A 26 -0.99 -4.56 -6.06
N TYR A 27 -0.14 -5.49 -5.63
CA TYR A 27 1.19 -5.16 -5.11
C TYR A 27 2.10 -4.57 -6.19
N GLY A 28 2.08 -5.11 -7.41
CA GLY A 28 2.83 -4.56 -8.54
C GLY A 28 2.37 -3.13 -8.87
N THR A 29 1.07 -2.88 -8.86
CA THR A 29 0.52 -1.53 -9.11
C THR A 29 0.88 -0.57 -7.97
N ALA A 30 0.78 -1.01 -6.72
CA ALA A 30 1.18 -0.20 -5.56
C ALA A 30 2.69 0.12 -5.61
N PHE A 31 3.53 -0.82 -6.01
CA PHE A 31 4.96 -0.60 -6.21
C PHE A 31 5.24 0.39 -7.35
N LEU A 32 4.60 0.22 -8.50
CA LEU A 32 4.76 1.14 -9.64
C LEU A 32 4.25 2.55 -9.33
N SER A 33 3.29 2.70 -8.41
CA SER A 33 2.80 4.03 -8.02
C SER A 33 3.89 4.92 -7.40
N PHE A 34 4.99 4.37 -6.87
CA PHE A 34 6.10 5.18 -6.35
C PHE A 34 6.75 6.05 -7.43
N LEU A 35 6.64 5.68 -8.71
CA LEU A 35 7.08 6.51 -9.84
C LEU A 35 6.32 7.85 -9.91
N LEU A 36 5.12 7.92 -9.34
CA LEU A 36 4.30 9.14 -9.26
C LEU A 36 4.80 10.14 -8.22
N ILE A 37 5.77 9.74 -7.37
CA ILE A 37 6.46 10.62 -6.42
C ILE A 37 7.77 11.14 -7.03
N SER A 38 8.00 10.93 -8.33
CA SER A 38 9.16 11.51 -9.00
C SER A 38 9.06 13.04 -9.06
N PRO A 39 10.20 13.78 -9.02
CA PRO A 39 10.22 15.23 -9.12
C PRO A 39 9.37 15.81 -10.27
N PRO A 40 9.42 15.32 -11.53
CA PRO A 40 8.64 15.90 -12.61
C PRO A 40 7.12 15.76 -12.42
N VAL A 41 6.65 14.71 -11.73
CA VAL A 41 5.22 14.50 -11.46
C VAL A 41 4.78 15.36 -10.29
N MET A 42 5.56 15.38 -9.20
CA MET A 42 5.26 16.19 -8.02
C MET A 42 5.21 17.69 -8.33
N LEU A 43 6.11 18.20 -9.18
CA LEU A 43 6.13 19.61 -9.56
C LEU A 43 4.92 20.04 -10.41
N ARG A 44 4.33 19.11 -11.16
CA ARG A 44 3.23 19.42 -12.09
C ARG A 44 1.85 19.17 -11.49
N VAL A 45 1.70 18.09 -10.73
CA VAL A 45 0.40 17.60 -10.27
C VAL A 45 0.40 17.29 -8.76
N GLY A 46 1.51 17.50 -8.07
CA GLY A 46 1.65 17.24 -6.64
C GLY A 46 1.60 15.76 -6.29
N LEU A 47 1.18 15.47 -5.06
CA LEU A 47 1.07 14.10 -4.53
C LEU A 47 -0.30 13.44 -4.81
N ALA A 48 -1.26 14.19 -5.38
CA ALA A 48 -2.59 13.70 -5.70
C ALA A 48 -2.61 12.40 -6.54
N PRO A 49 -1.83 12.25 -7.64
CA PRO A 49 -1.86 11.02 -8.43
C PRO A 49 -1.35 9.80 -7.65
N PHE A 50 -0.32 9.97 -6.81
CA PHE A 50 0.17 8.91 -5.94
C PHE A 50 -0.89 8.53 -4.89
N ALA A 51 -1.49 9.51 -4.21
CA ALA A 51 -2.54 9.27 -3.21
C ALA A 51 -3.74 8.52 -3.81
N LEU A 52 -4.17 8.89 -5.01
CA LEU A 52 -5.25 8.22 -5.72
C LEU A 52 -4.88 6.78 -6.08
N ALA A 53 -3.68 6.55 -6.63
CA ALA A 53 -3.21 5.21 -6.97
C ALA A 53 -3.16 4.30 -5.72
N GLN A 54 -2.69 4.82 -4.60
CA GLN A 54 -2.66 4.10 -3.32
C GLN A 54 -4.06 3.81 -2.78
N ALA A 55 -4.99 4.76 -2.86
CA ALA A 55 -6.37 4.55 -2.44
C ALA A 55 -7.05 3.45 -3.27
N ILE A 56 -6.84 3.45 -4.59
CA ILE A 56 -7.34 2.40 -5.49
C ILE A 56 -6.70 1.06 -5.15
N ALA A 57 -5.37 1.00 -5.01
CA ALA A 57 -4.66 -0.24 -4.67
C ALA A 57 -5.15 -0.82 -3.33
N LEU A 58 -5.33 0.03 -2.32
CA LEU A 58 -5.84 -0.36 -1.01
C LEU A 58 -7.27 -0.91 -1.08
N TRP A 59 -8.14 -0.24 -1.85
CA TRP A 59 -9.51 -0.72 -2.07
C TRP A 59 -9.54 -2.08 -2.76
N CYS A 60 -8.74 -2.24 -3.82
CA CYS A 60 -8.59 -3.50 -4.54
C CYS A 60 -8.06 -4.60 -3.61
N TRP A 61 -7.04 -4.30 -2.81
CA TRP A 61 -6.49 -5.22 -1.81
C TRP A 61 -7.57 -5.69 -0.83
N PHE A 62 -8.36 -4.76 -0.29
CA PHE A 62 -9.44 -5.06 0.64
C PHE A 62 -10.51 -5.94 -0.01
N CYS A 63 -10.94 -5.62 -1.23
CA CYS A 63 -11.95 -6.40 -1.96
C CYS A 63 -11.51 -7.85 -2.18
N LEU A 64 -10.26 -8.07 -2.62
CA LEU A 64 -9.71 -9.41 -2.82
C LEU A 64 -9.66 -10.20 -1.51
N HIS A 65 -9.20 -9.59 -0.42
CA HIS A 65 -9.11 -10.24 0.88
C HIS A 65 -10.49 -10.52 1.48
N ALA A 66 -11.45 -9.61 1.34
CA ALA A 66 -12.81 -9.84 1.80
C ALA A 66 -13.43 -11.06 1.11
N LYS A 67 -13.22 -11.24 -0.21
CA LYS A 67 -13.69 -12.43 -0.93
C LYS A 67 -12.96 -13.70 -0.53
N ARG A 68 -11.64 -13.63 -0.38
CA ARG A 68 -10.82 -14.78 0.04
C ARG A 68 -11.21 -15.25 1.44
N LEU A 69 -11.42 -14.32 2.38
CA LEU A 69 -11.87 -14.61 3.73
C LEU A 69 -13.26 -15.25 3.75
N ARG A 70 -14.20 -14.78 2.90
CA ARG A 70 -15.51 -15.42 2.76
C ARG A 70 -15.44 -16.80 2.12
N ASP A 71 -14.49 -17.05 1.24
CA ASP A 71 -14.27 -18.38 0.65
C ASP A 71 -13.79 -19.41 1.68
N VAL A 72 -13.14 -18.95 2.76
CA VAL A 72 -12.71 -19.78 3.89
C VAL A 72 -13.60 -19.63 5.13
N ASP A 73 -14.80 -19.06 4.97
CA ASP A 73 -15.80 -18.78 6.02
C ASP A 73 -15.25 -18.04 7.25
N ARG A 74 -14.31 -17.11 7.02
CA ARG A 74 -13.73 -16.23 8.04
C ARG A 74 -14.32 -14.82 7.98
N ARG A 75 -14.32 -14.15 9.14
CA ARG A 75 -14.74 -12.75 9.28
C ARG A 75 -13.76 -11.82 8.57
N ILE A 76 -14.30 -10.80 7.91
CA ILE A 76 -13.53 -9.79 7.16
C ILE A 76 -12.81 -8.76 8.06
N GLY A 77 -13.03 -8.79 9.38
CA GLY A 77 -12.56 -7.76 10.31
C GLY A 77 -11.03 -7.56 10.30
N VAL A 78 -10.25 -8.65 10.17
CA VAL A 78 -8.78 -8.56 10.10
C VAL A 78 -8.33 -7.83 8.84
N ALA A 79 -8.94 -8.10 7.68
CA ALA A 79 -8.64 -7.38 6.45
C ALA A 79 -9.00 -5.89 6.55
N ALA A 80 -10.12 -5.56 7.21
CA ALA A 80 -10.49 -4.17 7.45
C ALA A 80 -9.48 -3.45 8.36
N ALA A 81 -9.04 -4.10 9.45
CA ALA A 81 -8.05 -3.52 10.37
C ALA A 81 -6.71 -3.26 9.66
N ILE A 82 -6.22 -4.22 8.87
CA ILE A 82 -4.99 -4.04 8.08
C ILE A 82 -5.16 -2.91 7.06
N ALA A 83 -6.32 -2.83 6.39
CA ALA A 83 -6.58 -1.77 5.42
C ALA A 83 -6.58 -0.37 6.08
N VAL A 84 -7.17 -0.23 7.26
CA VAL A 84 -7.15 1.02 8.04
C VAL A 84 -5.73 1.38 8.47
N LEU A 85 -4.96 0.42 8.98
CA LEU A 85 -3.56 0.65 9.35
C LEU A 85 -2.71 1.08 8.15
N TYR A 86 -2.93 0.46 6.98
CA TYR A 86 -2.24 0.84 5.76
C TYR A 86 -2.66 2.22 5.26
N ALA A 87 -3.96 2.57 5.32
CA ALA A 87 -4.43 3.91 5.00
C ALA A 87 -3.74 4.97 5.86
N LEU A 88 -3.64 4.71 7.17
CA LEU A 88 -2.95 5.61 8.09
C LEU A 88 -1.46 5.76 7.75
N ALA A 89 -0.78 4.66 7.41
CA ALA A 89 0.61 4.70 6.96
C ALA A 89 0.79 5.52 5.67
N VAL A 90 -0.10 5.37 4.69
CA VAL A 90 -0.07 6.19 3.47
C VAL A 90 -0.28 7.67 3.78
N ILE A 91 -1.22 8.01 4.66
CA ILE A 91 -1.45 9.40 5.09
C ILE A 91 -0.22 9.97 5.79
N LEU A 92 0.37 9.23 6.73
CA LEU A 92 1.60 9.64 7.42
C LEU A 92 2.76 9.84 6.44
N PHE A 93 2.91 8.95 5.47
CA PHE A 93 3.91 9.10 4.41
C PHE A 93 3.69 10.36 3.57
N LEU A 94 2.46 10.63 3.16
CA LEU A 94 2.11 11.84 2.40
C LEU A 94 2.43 13.12 3.19
N LEU A 95 2.09 13.15 4.48
CA LEU A 95 2.40 14.27 5.36
C LEU A 95 3.91 14.47 5.51
N LEU A 96 4.67 13.38 5.62
CA LEU A 96 6.13 13.42 5.74
C LEU A 96 6.79 13.95 4.46
N VAL A 97 6.33 13.51 3.29
CA VAL A 97 6.82 14.04 2.00
C VAL A 97 6.47 15.52 1.86
N ALA A 98 5.25 15.92 2.22
CA ALA A 98 4.83 17.32 2.19
C ALA A 98 5.61 18.22 3.17
N LEU A 99 6.10 17.66 4.28
CA LEU A 99 6.93 18.39 5.25
C LEU A 99 8.36 18.64 4.75
N ILE A 100 8.91 17.68 3.99
CA ILE A 100 10.34 17.67 3.61
C ILE A 100 10.59 18.35 2.27
N VAL A 101 9.60 18.39 1.37
CA VAL A 101 9.69 19.08 0.08
C VAL A 101 9.10 20.49 0.24
N PRO A 102 9.92 21.55 0.44
CA PRO A 102 9.40 22.92 0.46
C PRO A 102 8.75 23.25 -0.89
N PHE A 103 7.54 23.81 -0.85
CA PHE A 103 6.73 24.20 -2.02
C PHE A 103 7.28 25.43 -2.78
N GLY A 104 8.50 25.88 -2.51
CA GLY A 104 9.19 26.98 -3.17
C GLY A 104 10.70 26.81 -3.01
N ASP A 105 11.44 27.02 -4.11
CA ASP A 105 12.90 26.89 -4.26
C ASP A 105 13.41 25.48 -4.60
N VAL A 106 12.92 24.94 -5.72
CA VAL A 106 13.40 23.69 -6.35
C VAL A 106 14.54 23.95 -7.35
N GLU A 107 15.21 25.11 -7.28
CA GLU A 107 16.33 25.39 -8.19
C GLU A 107 17.68 24.79 -7.75
N GLN A 108 17.85 24.27 -6.51
CA GLN A 108 19.19 23.93 -6.02
C GLN A 108 19.41 22.53 -5.40
N THR A 109 18.39 21.71 -5.20
CA THR A 109 18.57 20.38 -4.55
C THR A 109 18.12 19.18 -5.37
N ALA A 110 17.53 19.38 -6.55
CA ALA A 110 17.16 18.28 -7.44
C ALA A 110 18.35 17.87 -8.32
N ARG A 111 19.30 17.13 -7.73
CA ARG A 111 20.11 16.22 -8.54
C ARG A 111 19.11 15.22 -9.13
N ALA A 112 18.88 15.32 -10.44
CA ALA A 112 17.77 14.72 -11.18
C ALA A 112 17.75 13.18 -11.23
N ASP A 113 18.48 12.51 -10.34
CA ASP A 113 18.70 11.06 -10.32
C ASP A 113 18.04 10.35 -9.13
N ASP A 114 17.51 11.07 -8.13
CA ASP A 114 16.83 10.46 -6.97
C ASP A 114 15.38 10.06 -7.31
N VAL A 115 15.26 8.97 -8.06
CA VAL A 115 14.01 8.35 -8.52
C VAL A 115 13.18 7.77 -7.35
N LEU A 116 13.66 7.82 -6.11
CA LEU A 116 12.97 7.24 -4.96
C LEU A 116 12.95 8.23 -3.78
N ALA A 117 11.75 8.75 -3.48
CA ALA A 117 11.51 9.60 -2.32
C ALA A 117 11.81 8.91 -0.97
N LEU A 118 11.75 7.57 -0.92
CA LEU A 118 12.01 6.77 0.29
C LEU A 118 13.51 6.74 0.72
N PRO A 119 14.50 6.45 -0.15
CA PRO A 119 15.92 6.57 0.19
C PRO A 119 16.36 8.03 0.39
N LEU A 120 15.77 9.02 -0.30
CA LEU A 120 16.02 10.44 0.02
C LEU A 120 15.50 10.79 1.42
N LEU A 121 14.30 10.29 1.78
CA LEU A 121 13.76 10.39 3.12
C LEU A 121 14.65 9.68 4.14
N ILE A 122 15.09 8.45 3.86
CA ILE A 122 16.01 7.73 4.76
C ILE A 122 17.31 8.51 4.91
N ALA A 123 17.92 8.99 3.82
CA ALA A 123 19.17 9.73 3.83
C ALA A 123 19.07 11.01 4.66
N THR A 124 18.02 11.82 4.43
CA THR A 124 17.75 13.06 5.19
C THR A 124 17.51 12.78 6.67
N LEU A 125 16.73 11.75 7.00
CA LEU A 125 16.46 11.37 8.39
C LEU A 125 17.67 10.75 9.11
N THR A 126 18.55 10.05 8.38
CA THR A 126 19.78 9.45 8.93
C THR A 126 20.94 10.43 9.07
N ALA A 127 20.89 11.58 8.38
CA ALA A 127 21.90 12.64 8.49
C ALA A 127 21.76 13.45 9.78
N GLU A 128 20.57 13.48 10.37
CA GLU A 128 20.27 14.11 11.66
C GLU A 128 20.70 13.19 12.83
N THR A 129 21.46 13.72 13.79
CA THR A 129 21.85 13.00 15.01
C THR A 129 21.24 13.69 16.23
N GLY A 130 19.97 13.40 16.53
CA GLY A 130 19.24 14.01 17.64
C GLY A 130 17.89 13.35 17.93
N ILE A 131 17.12 13.87 18.90
CA ILE A 131 15.79 13.32 19.25
C ILE A 131 14.84 13.28 18.04
N PHE A 132 15.01 14.23 17.12
CA PHE A 132 14.26 14.31 15.87
C PHE A 132 14.49 13.08 14.99
N ALA A 133 15.73 12.57 14.90
CA ALA A 133 16.05 11.37 14.15
C ALA A 133 15.38 10.11 14.71
N TYR A 134 15.31 9.99 16.05
CA TYR A 134 14.59 8.88 16.69
C TYR A 134 13.09 8.94 16.42
N VAL A 135 12.48 10.12 16.52
CA VAL A 135 11.05 10.32 16.21
C VAL A 135 10.77 10.03 14.75
N ALA A 136 11.59 10.53 13.83
CA ALA A 136 11.40 10.31 12.41
C ALA A 136 11.63 8.83 12.02
N THR A 137 12.59 8.16 12.64
CA THR A 137 12.81 6.71 12.47
C THR A 137 11.60 5.92 12.97
N ALA A 138 11.02 6.29 14.10
CA ALA A 138 9.82 5.64 14.63
C ALA A 138 8.60 5.85 13.71
N ILE A 139 8.44 7.05 13.16
CA ILE A 139 7.39 7.35 12.16
C ILE A 139 7.61 6.53 10.89
N LEU A 140 8.85 6.47 10.39
CA LEU A 140 9.17 5.67 9.21
C LEU A 140 8.91 4.18 9.45
N ALA A 141 9.29 3.65 10.60
CA ALA A 141 8.97 2.28 10.98
C ALA A 141 7.45 2.04 11.01
N LEU A 142 6.67 2.99 11.52
CA LEU A 142 5.20 2.91 11.53
C LEU A 142 4.60 2.96 10.11
N VAL A 143 5.19 3.75 9.20
CA VAL A 143 4.81 3.79 7.78
C VAL A 143 5.11 2.46 7.09
N VAL A 144 6.27 1.86 7.38
CA VAL A 144 6.72 0.64 6.71
C VAL A 144 6.06 -0.62 7.30
N ALA A 145 5.77 -0.65 8.61
CA ALA A 145 5.28 -1.85 9.31
C ALA A 145 4.01 -2.51 8.73
N PRO A 146 3.01 -1.78 8.21
CA PRO A 146 1.85 -2.40 7.57
C PRO A 146 2.19 -3.18 6.28
N MET A 147 3.30 -2.88 5.60
CA MET A 147 3.69 -3.61 4.39
C MET A 147 3.99 -5.10 4.64
N PRO A 148 4.96 -5.49 5.50
CA PRO A 148 5.22 -6.90 5.78
C PRO A 148 4.01 -7.58 6.41
N MET A 149 3.22 -6.87 7.22
CA MET A 149 1.97 -7.40 7.78
C MET A 149 0.96 -7.75 6.67
N ALA A 150 0.73 -6.86 5.71
CA ALA A 150 -0.18 -7.09 4.60
C ALA A 150 0.32 -8.22 3.67
N ILE A 151 1.63 -8.27 3.40
CA ILE A 151 2.25 -9.34 2.59
C ILE A 151 2.10 -10.69 3.29
N GLY A 152 2.46 -10.77 4.58
CA GLY A 152 2.31 -11.98 5.38
C GLY A 152 0.86 -12.45 5.45
N PHE A 153 -0.08 -11.52 5.62
CA PHE A 153 -1.51 -11.82 5.57
C PHE A 153 -1.97 -12.33 4.20
N SER A 154 -1.45 -11.75 3.11
CA SER A 154 -1.76 -12.20 1.75
C SER A 154 -1.25 -13.62 1.49
N ILE A 155 -0.02 -13.93 1.92
CA ILE A 155 0.56 -15.28 1.82
C ILE A 155 -0.27 -16.28 2.63
N TRP A 156 -0.62 -15.92 3.87
CA TRP A 156 -1.50 -16.72 4.71
C TRP A 156 -2.87 -16.95 4.04
N ALA A 157 -3.49 -15.91 3.47
CA ALA A 157 -4.79 -16.01 2.84
C ALA A 157 -4.76 -16.87 1.56
N ALA A 158 -3.66 -16.81 0.79
CA ALA A 158 -3.45 -17.60 -0.43
C ALA A 158 -3.27 -19.10 -0.14
N THR A 159 -2.65 -19.45 0.98
CA THR A 159 -2.31 -20.84 1.32
C THR A 159 -3.45 -21.62 1.99
N ARG A 160 -4.52 -20.94 2.42
CA ARG A 160 -5.69 -21.64 2.97
C ARG A 160 -6.44 -22.38 1.87
N PRO A 161 -6.90 -23.63 2.08
CA PRO A 161 -7.84 -24.28 1.17
C PRO A 161 -9.22 -23.62 1.25
N ALA A 162 -10.00 -23.68 0.17
CA ALA A 162 -11.39 -23.26 0.19
C ALA A 162 -12.19 -24.12 1.18
N ALA A 163 -13.19 -23.53 1.85
CA ALA A 163 -14.13 -24.34 2.62
C ALA A 163 -14.83 -25.29 1.64
N THR A 164 -14.56 -26.59 1.76
CA THR A 164 -15.29 -27.60 1.00
C THR A 164 -16.77 -27.45 1.34
N SER A 165 -17.61 -27.33 0.32
CA SER A 165 -19.04 -27.61 0.45
C SER A 165 -19.17 -29.06 0.89
N SER A 166 -19.14 -29.32 2.20
CA SER A 166 -19.63 -30.57 2.74
C SER A 166 -21.09 -30.70 2.32
N ALA A 167 -21.42 -31.81 1.67
CA ALA A 167 -22.75 -32.23 1.18
C ALA A 167 -23.10 -31.83 -0.26
N ARG A 168 -22.94 -32.80 -1.17
CA ARG A 168 -24.01 -33.55 -1.85
C ARG A 168 -23.43 -34.95 -2.09
N SER A 169 -23.68 -35.87 -1.16
CA SER A 169 -24.72 -36.92 -1.23
C SER A 169 -24.53 -37.83 -2.44
#